data_AF-A0A2R2MLA6-F1
#
_entry.id   AF-A0A2R2MLA6-F1
#
_cell.length_a   1.000
_cell.length_b   1.000
_cell.length_c   1.000
_cell.angle_alpha   90.00
_cell.angle_beta   90.00
_cell.angle_gamma   90.00
#
_symmetry.space_group_name_H-M   'P 1'
#
loop_
_entity.id
_entity.type
_entity.pdbx_description
1 polymer ?
#
loop_
_entity_poly.entity_id
_entity_poly.type
_entity_poly.pdbx_seq_one_letter_code
_entity_poly.pdbx_strand_id
1 'polypeptide(L)'
;MQGHLTMADRKTGAFTKGHQRRGSEIEFQELTHRDAKQAMAKELYKLMNTVPTGTKETVEKELDGFQRLFDRFMVETGPSVEWEDIKLLPQEAVSTENVYKNPSKEPGCKLWY
;
A
#
# COMPACT_ATOMS: atom_id res chain seq x y z
N MET A 1 -64.26 27.17 -38.04
CA MET A 1 -64.22 27.06 -36.57
C MET A 1 -63.04 26.17 -36.20
N GLN A 2 -61.96 26.80 -35.76
CA GLN A 2 -60.83 26.16 -35.09
C GLN A 2 -61.14 26.00 -33.60
N GLY A 3 -60.57 24.97 -32.98
CA GLY A 3 -60.37 24.94 -31.53
C GLY A 3 -60.70 23.61 -30.87
N HIS A 4 -59.72 22.71 -30.78
CA HIS A 4 -59.63 21.82 -29.63
C HIS A 4 -58.17 21.63 -29.23
N LEU A 5 -57.81 22.23 -28.11
CA LEU A 5 -56.53 22.13 -27.44
C LEU A 5 -56.75 21.21 -26.24
N THR A 6 -55.99 20.12 -26.11
CA THR A 6 -55.78 19.49 -24.80
C THR A 6 -54.29 19.19 -24.61
N MET A 7 -53.83 19.57 -23.42
CA MET A 7 -52.45 19.55 -22.97
C MET A 7 -51.97 18.14 -22.70
N ALA A 8 -50.75 17.84 -23.10
CA ALA A 8 -49.89 16.87 -22.42
C ALA A 8 -48.43 17.26 -22.60
N ASP A 9 -48.06 18.36 -21.94
CA ASP A 9 -46.67 18.68 -21.64
C ASP A 9 -46.30 17.93 -20.35
N ARG A 10 -45.29 17.05 -20.39
CA ARG A 10 -44.45 16.71 -19.23
C ARG A 10 -43.20 15.92 -19.65
N LYS A 11 -42.15 16.68 -19.91
CA LYS A 11 -40.72 16.41 -19.63
C LYS A 11 -40.27 14.94 -19.78
N THR A 12 -39.77 14.59 -20.95
CA THR A 12 -38.65 13.65 -21.04
C THR A 12 -37.45 14.30 -20.37
N GLY A 13 -37.16 13.89 -19.14
CA GLY A 13 -35.97 14.31 -18.43
C GLY A 13 -34.75 14.02 -19.30
N ALA A 14 -34.07 15.07 -19.75
CA ALA A 14 -32.76 14.94 -20.35
C ALA A 14 -31.87 14.26 -19.31
N PHE A 15 -31.56 12.98 -19.52
CA PHE A 15 -30.43 12.35 -18.87
C PHE A 15 -29.21 13.09 -19.41
N THR A 16 -28.75 14.10 -18.68
CA THR A 16 -27.46 14.73 -18.94
C THR A 16 -26.45 13.60 -18.83
N LYS A 17 -25.83 13.27 -19.97
CA LYS A 17 -24.71 12.33 -20.02
C LYS A 17 -23.66 12.89 -19.06
N GLY A 18 -23.59 12.30 -17.87
CA GLY A 18 -22.66 12.71 -16.84
C GLY A 18 -21.27 12.77 -17.46
N HIS A 19 -20.58 13.89 -17.27
CA HIS A 19 -19.19 14.06 -17.67
C HIS A 19 -18.42 12.85 -17.16
N GLN A 20 -17.91 12.00 -18.06
CA GLN A 20 -17.09 10.85 -17.70
C GLN A 20 -15.81 11.38 -17.06
N ARG A 21 -15.78 11.42 -15.72
CA ARG A 21 -14.67 11.95 -14.91
C ARG A 21 -13.45 11.03 -14.85
N ARG A 22 -13.36 9.99 -15.68
CA ARG A 22 -12.29 8.99 -15.59
C ARG A 22 -10.89 9.56 -15.84
N GLY A 23 -10.75 10.49 -16.80
CA GLY A 23 -9.48 11.17 -17.05
C GLY A 23 -9.06 12.10 -15.90
N SER A 24 -10.01 12.88 -15.38
CA SER A 24 -9.77 13.79 -14.24
C SER A 24 -9.50 13.06 -12.93
N GLU A 25 -10.01 11.83 -12.78
CA GLU A 25 -9.83 11.04 -11.56
C GLU A 25 -8.41 10.49 -11.44
N ILE A 26 -7.85 9.95 -12.53
CA ILE A 26 -6.46 9.46 -12.56
C ILE A 26 -5.50 10.63 -12.32
N GLU A 27 -5.70 11.75 -13.02
CA GLU A 27 -4.88 12.96 -12.84
C GLU A 27 -4.95 13.48 -11.40
N PHE A 28 -6.15 13.51 -10.81
CA PHE A 28 -6.34 13.90 -9.41
C PHE A 28 -5.65 12.95 -8.43
N GLN A 29 -5.72 11.64 -8.66
CA GLN A 29 -5.04 10.64 -7.83
C GLN A 29 -3.52 10.82 -7.91
N GLU A 30 -2.96 10.99 -9.10
CA GLU A 30 -1.52 11.22 -9.29
C GLU A 30 -1.04 12.52 -8.61
N LEU A 31 -1.82 13.60 -8.74
CA LEU A 31 -1.54 14.87 -8.05
C LEU A 31 -1.58 14.70 -6.53
N THR A 32 -2.62 14.05 -6.02
CA THR A 32 -2.78 13.78 -4.59
C THR A 32 -1.64 12.93 -4.04
N HIS A 33 -1.19 11.92 -4.80
CA HIS A 33 -0.05 11.08 -4.42
C HIS A 33 1.24 11.90 -4.36
N ARG A 34 1.48 12.76 -5.35
CA ARG A 34 2.66 13.63 -5.38
C ARG A 34 2.68 14.60 -4.20
N ASP A 35 1.55 15.23 -3.92
CA ASP A 35 1.41 16.17 -2.81
C ASP A 35 1.62 15.49 -1.46
N ALA A 36 1.04 14.30 -1.27
CA ALA A 36 1.23 13.50 -0.06
C ALA A 36 2.72 13.13 0.16
N LYS A 37 3.42 12.71 -0.90
CA LYS A 37 4.86 12.40 -0.81
C LYS A 37 5.70 13.63 -0.44
N GLN A 38 5.41 14.80 -1.03
CA GLN A 38 6.13 16.03 -0.70
C GLN A 38 5.88 16.48 0.73
N ALA A 39 4.63 16.42 1.19
CA ALA A 39 4.27 16.75 2.57
C ALA A 39 5.01 15.86 3.57
N MET A 40 5.01 14.55 3.34
CA MET A 40 5.71 13.58 4.19
C MET A 40 7.21 13.83 4.26
N ALA A 41 7.89 14.01 3.11
CA ALA A 41 9.32 14.32 3.08
C ALA A 41 9.68 15.60 3.87
N LYS A 42 8.82 16.64 3.78
CA LYS A 42 8.99 17.89 4.53
C LYS A 42 8.87 17.67 6.05
N GLU A 43 7.93 16.84 6.50
CA GLU A 43 7.78 16.52 7.92
C GLU A 43 8.95 15.65 8.44
N LEU A 44 9.45 14.69 7.65
CA LEU A 44 10.62 13.91 8.00
C LEU A 44 11.87 14.79 8.20
N TYR A 45 12.08 15.77 7.31
CA TYR A 45 13.16 16.74 7.46
C TYR A 45 13.03 17.55 8.76
N LYS A 46 11.82 17.97 9.15
CA LYS A 46 11.60 18.68 10.42
C LYS A 46 11.91 17.79 11.61
N LEU A 47 11.47 16.53 11.59
CA LEU A 47 11.77 15.57 12.65
C LEU A 47 13.27 15.38 12.81
N MET A 48 14.02 15.28 11.70
CA MET A 48 15.47 15.12 11.75
C MET A 48 16.20 16.29 12.43
N ASN A 49 15.61 17.48 12.43
CA ASN A 49 16.17 18.66 13.10
C ASN A 49 15.93 18.67 14.63
N THR A 50 15.04 17.81 15.15
CA THR A 50 14.77 17.70 16.59
C THR A 50 15.51 16.54 17.25
N VAL A 51 16.19 15.70 16.46
CA VAL A 51 16.89 14.51 16.96
C VAL A 51 18.19 14.88 17.70
N PRO A 52 18.43 14.33 18.90
CA PRO A 52 19.71 14.47 19.59
C PRO A 52 20.88 13.92 18.76
N THR A 53 22.04 14.56 18.85
CA THR A 53 23.22 14.20 18.02
C THR A 53 23.67 12.75 18.19
N GLY A 54 23.51 12.15 19.37
CA GLY A 54 23.94 10.77 19.65
C GLY A 54 23.07 9.69 18.99
N THR A 55 21.86 10.00 18.54
CA THR A 55 20.93 9.04 17.94
C THR A 55 20.62 9.33 16.48
N LYS A 56 21.20 10.40 15.92
CA LYS A 56 20.85 10.95 14.61
C LYS A 56 20.95 9.92 13.48
N GLU A 57 22.04 9.14 13.44
CA GLU A 57 22.24 8.12 12.40
C GLU A 57 21.21 6.98 12.49
N THR A 58 20.81 6.59 13.71
CA THR A 58 19.80 5.54 13.89
C THR A 58 18.44 6.02 13.42
N VAL A 59 18.05 7.23 13.85
CA VAL A 59 16.77 7.83 13.44
C VAL A 59 16.75 8.09 11.93
N GLU A 60 17.86 8.49 11.31
CA GLU A 60 17.96 8.61 9.85
C GLU A 60 17.55 7.32 9.14
N LYS A 61 18.12 6.18 9.55
CA LYS A 61 17.81 4.87 8.97
C LYS A 61 16.35 4.47 9.18
N GLU A 62 15.78 4.81 10.34
CA GLU A 62 14.37 4.55 10.64
C GLU A 62 13.44 5.39 9.77
N LEU A 63 13.73 6.69 9.60
CA LEU A 63 12.93 7.59 8.77
C LEU A 63 13.05 7.24 7.28
N ASP A 64 14.23 6.82 6.81
CA ASP A 64 14.42 6.28 5.46
C ASP A 64 13.60 5.01 5.24
N GLY A 65 13.57 4.11 6.23
CA GLY A 65 12.74 2.91 6.21
C GLY A 65 11.26 3.24 6.16
N PHE A 66 10.82 4.21 6.96
CA PHE A 66 9.44 4.70 6.96
C PHE A 66 9.07 5.30 5.59
N GLN A 67 9.92 6.12 4.99
CA GLN A 67 9.65 6.72 3.68
C GLN A 67 9.47 5.65 2.60
N ARG A 68 10.30 4.60 2.59
CA ARG A 68 10.17 3.47 1.66
C ARG A 68 8.83 2.72 1.85
N LEU A 69 8.40 2.51 3.09
CA LEU A 69 7.11 1.89 3.38
C LEU A 69 5.94 2.75 2.92
N PHE A 70 6.02 4.06 3.15
CA PHE A 70 5.00 5.02 2.71
C PHE A 70 4.91 5.09 1.18
N ASP A 71 6.05 5.11 0.49
CA ASP A 71 6.10 5.06 -0.97
C ASP A 71 5.47 3.78 -1.52
N ARG A 72 5.76 2.64 -0.89
CA ARG A 72 5.15 1.36 -1.24
C ARG A 72 3.64 1.39 -1.02
N PHE A 73 3.18 1.87 0.13
CA PHE A 73 1.76 2.00 0.47
C PHE A 73 0.98 2.84 -0.56
N MET A 74 1.58 3.89 -1.11
CA MET A 74 0.94 4.75 -2.12
C MET A 74 0.88 4.12 -3.52
N VAL A 75 1.73 3.13 -3.81
CA VAL A 75 1.80 2.47 -5.12
C VAL A 75 1.12 1.10 -5.12
N GLU A 76 1.12 0.41 -3.99
CA GLU A 76 0.43 -0.86 -3.80
C GLU A 76 -1.08 -0.65 -4.02
N THR A 77 -1.55 -1.18 -5.14
CA THR A 77 -2.96 -1.20 -5.52
C THR A 77 -3.34 -2.64 -5.82
N GLY A 78 -4.59 -2.99 -5.52
CA GLY A 78 -5.11 -4.34 -5.74
C GLY A 78 -5.24 -5.18 -4.46
N PRO A 79 -5.77 -6.41 -4.58
CA PRO A 79 -5.93 -7.30 -3.45
C PRO A 79 -4.56 -7.77 -2.95
N SER A 80 -4.38 -7.86 -1.63
CA SER A 80 -3.10 -8.30 -1.04
C SER A 80 -2.72 -9.74 -1.43
N VAL A 81 -3.70 -10.57 -1.82
CA VAL A 81 -3.53 -11.96 -2.23
C VAL A 81 -4.61 -12.29 -3.27
N GLU A 82 -4.22 -12.94 -4.36
CA GLU A 82 -5.13 -13.56 -5.32
C GLU A 82 -5.46 -14.99 -4.85
N TRP A 83 -6.70 -15.21 -4.41
CA TRP A 83 -7.11 -16.49 -3.79
C TRP A 83 -7.02 -17.68 -4.75
N GLU A 84 -7.27 -17.46 -6.04
CA GLU A 84 -7.24 -18.51 -7.07
C GLU A 84 -5.82 -19.02 -7.37
N ASP A 85 -4.78 -18.24 -7.02
CA ASP A 85 -3.37 -18.62 -7.23
C ASP A 85 -2.79 -19.42 -6.06
N ILE A 86 -3.52 -19.53 -4.95
CA ILE A 86 -3.08 -20.30 -3.78
C ILE A 86 -3.11 -21.79 -4.12
N LYS A 87 -1.96 -22.45 -3.94
CA LYS A 87 -1.79 -23.89 -4.16
C LYS A 87 -1.36 -24.58 -2.88
N LEU A 88 -1.72 -25.86 -2.75
CA LEU A 88 -1.18 -26.71 -1.70
C LEU A 88 0.36 -26.72 -1.81
N LEU A 89 1.02 -26.56 -0.67
CA LEU A 89 2.48 -26.66 -0.58
C LEU A 89 2.91 -28.07 -1.01
N PRO A 90 3.96 -28.20 -1.84
CA PRO A 90 4.51 -29.52 -2.15
C PRO A 90 5.05 -30.18 -0.87
N GLN A 91 5.08 -31.52 -0.85
CA GLN A 91 5.41 -32.30 0.35
C GLN A 91 6.81 -31.99 0.91
N GLU A 92 7.70 -31.53 0.04
CA GLU A 92 9.08 -31.18 0.35
C GLU A 92 9.26 -29.71 0.79
N ALA A 93 8.24 -28.86 0.63
CA ALA A 93 8.34 -27.44 1.01
C ALA A 93 8.31 -27.22 2.53
N VAL A 94 7.77 -28.16 3.30
CA VAL A 94 7.70 -28.09 4.76
C VAL A 94 8.29 -29.36 5.34
N SER A 95 9.42 -29.23 6.03
CA SER A 95 9.97 -30.33 6.81
C SER A 95 9.07 -30.60 8.02
N THR A 96 8.56 -31.81 8.12
CA THR A 96 7.84 -32.31 9.31
C THR A 96 8.78 -32.88 10.36
N GLU A 97 10.07 -33.01 10.03
CA GLU A 97 11.08 -33.38 11.00
C GLU A 97 11.29 -32.21 11.97
N ASN A 98 11.01 -32.44 13.25
CA ASN A 98 11.59 -31.64 14.33
C ASN A 98 13.10 -31.92 14.32
N VAL A 99 13.83 -31.26 13.41
CA VAL A 99 15.29 -31.32 13.31
C VAL A 99 15.90 -30.51 14.47
N TYR A 100 15.48 -30.80 15.70
CA TYR A 100 16.40 -30.75 16.83
C TYR A 100 17.33 -31.94 16.66
N LYS A 101 18.30 -31.79 15.77
CA LYS A 101 19.53 -32.56 15.85
C LYS A 101 20.11 -32.20 17.22
N ASN A 102 19.82 -33.00 18.24
CA ASN A 102 20.72 -33.09 19.38
C ASN A 102 22.08 -33.32 18.74
N PRO A 103 23.05 -32.39 18.85
CA PRO A 103 24.41 -32.73 18.46
C PRO A 103 24.71 -33.99 19.23
N SER A 104 24.98 -35.07 18.48
CA SER A 104 25.31 -36.36 19.06
C SER A 104 26.34 -36.13 20.15
N LYS A 105 26.30 -36.97 21.19
CA LYS A 105 27.29 -36.99 22.28
C LYS A 105 28.67 -37.38 21.74
N GLU A 106 29.20 -36.63 20.79
CA GLU A 106 30.59 -36.67 20.40
C GLU A 106 31.37 -36.00 21.53
N PRO A 107 32.33 -36.70 22.15
CA PRO A 107 33.27 -36.09 23.06
C PRO A 107 34.21 -35.19 22.24
N GLY A 108 33.76 -33.99 21.88
CA GLY A 108 34.50 -33.12 20.97
C GLY A 108 34.30 -31.62 21.13
N CYS A 109 33.17 -31.15 21.63
CA CYS A 109 32.94 -29.71 21.77
C CYS A 109 33.42 -29.22 23.14
N LYS A 110 34.71 -28.83 23.18
CA LYS A 110 35.26 -27.99 24.24
C LYS A 110 34.37 -26.76 24.40
N LEU A 111 33.89 -26.55 25.62
CA LEU A 111 33.26 -25.31 26.05
C LEU A 111 34.24 -24.17 25.78
N TRP A 112 33.82 -23.20 24.97
CA TRP A 112 34.51 -21.92 24.86
C TRP A 112 34.22 -21.17 26.16
N TYR A 113 35.27 -20.93 26.94
CA TYR A 113 35.29 -19.91 27.99
C TYR A 113 35.54 -18.55 27.34
#